data_AF-A0A7S0KY31-F1
#
_entry.id   AF-A0A7S0KY31-F1
#
_cell.length_a   1.000
_cell.length_b   1.000
_cell.length_c   1.000
_cell.angle_alpha   90.00
_cell.angle_beta   90.00
_cell.angle_gamma   90.00
#
_symmetry.space_group_name_H-M   'P 1'
#
loop_
_entity.id
_entity.type
_entity.pdbx_description
1 polymer ?
#
loop_
_entity_poly.entity_id
_entity_poly.type
_entity_poly.pdbx_seq_one_letter_code
_entity_poly.pdbx_strand_id
1 'polypeptide(L)'
;YTLMPTDKILYVDDVVEYEEGYLMQQRNGALVLMEYRQDGRTVEIWTSGFVSDEDDAYWTIMQSDGNLVTYNSRGQSLWHSGSYQGFEGGFYLVLYPTRLAIVHGSTSNPDEVVWEKSVKENTMEPIPSPVPSQAPRENGPIILLRKDERLDESKAISFEDGILIQER
;
A
#
# COMPACT_ATOMS: atom_id res chain seq x y z
N TYR A 1 -9.83 -5.55 1.87
CA TYR A 1 -8.44 -5.29 1.44
C TYR A 1 -8.38 -3.87 0.91
N THR A 2 -7.28 -3.15 1.09
CA THR A 2 -7.11 -1.78 0.55
C THR A 2 -6.16 -1.84 -0.64
N LEU A 3 -6.40 -0.98 -1.62
CA LEU A 3 -5.59 -0.86 -2.83
C LEU A 3 -4.81 0.46 -2.79
N MET A 4 -3.63 0.49 -3.39
CA MET A 4 -2.97 1.74 -3.79
C MET A 4 -2.71 1.64 -5.30
N PRO A 5 -3.35 2.49 -6.12
CA PRO A 5 -3.27 2.38 -7.57
C PRO A 5 -1.93 2.87 -8.11
N THR A 6 -1.66 2.54 -9.36
CA THR A 6 -0.57 3.12 -10.17
C THR A 6 -0.52 4.64 -10.02
N ASP A 7 0.70 5.17 -10.06
CA ASP A 7 1.08 6.58 -9.95
C ASP A 7 0.74 7.23 -8.61
N LYS A 8 0.15 6.46 -7.68
CA LYS A 8 -0.06 6.96 -6.33
C LYS A 8 1.25 7.06 -5.58
N ILE A 9 1.43 8.17 -4.88
CA ILE A 9 2.61 8.45 -4.05
C ILE A 9 2.20 8.48 -2.58
N LEU A 10 3.02 7.85 -1.74
CA LEU A 10 2.99 7.90 -0.29
C LEU A 10 4.19 8.72 0.19
N TYR A 11 3.96 9.93 0.71
CA TYR A 11 5.01 10.73 1.31
C TYR A 11 5.25 10.31 2.76
N VAL A 12 6.33 10.82 3.36
CA VAL A 12 6.57 10.69 4.80
C VAL A 12 5.30 11.02 5.60
N ASP A 13 4.96 10.13 6.52
CA ASP A 13 3.82 10.18 7.43
C ASP A 13 2.44 9.94 6.81
N ASP A 14 2.34 9.84 5.48
CA ASP A 14 1.12 9.36 4.83
C ASP A 14 0.94 7.86 5.11
N VAL A 15 -0.33 7.44 5.25
CA VAL A 15 -0.69 6.03 5.43
C VAL A 15 -1.67 5.53 4.38
N VAL A 16 -1.57 4.24 4.03
CA VAL A 16 -2.64 3.48 3.38
C VAL A 16 -3.24 2.56 4.42
N GLU A 17 -4.41 2.92 4.95
CA GLU A 17 -5.07 2.14 5.98
C GLU A 17 -5.84 0.93 5.43
N TYR A 18 -5.89 -0.14 6.20
CA TYR A 18 -6.80 -1.26 6.03
C TYR A 18 -7.37 -1.68 7.39
N GLU A 19 -8.33 -2.59 7.40
CA GLU A 19 -9.10 -2.93 8.61
C GLU A 19 -8.26 -3.28 9.85
N GLU A 20 -7.12 -3.95 9.68
CA GLU A 20 -6.27 -4.38 10.81
C GLU A 20 -4.94 -3.62 10.88
N GLY A 21 -4.76 -2.50 10.16
CA GLY A 21 -3.47 -1.81 10.17
C GLY A 21 -3.28 -0.77 9.08
N TYR A 22 -2.03 -0.46 8.77
CA TYR A 22 -1.69 0.49 7.72
C TYR A 22 -0.28 0.30 7.18
N LEU A 23 -0.08 0.68 5.92
CA LEU A 23 1.24 0.87 5.31
C LEU A 23 1.67 2.33 5.46
N MET A 24 2.90 2.61 5.86
CA MET A 24 3.41 3.97 6.08
C MET A 24 4.81 4.15 5.53
N GLN A 25 5.04 5.27 4.84
CA GLN A 25 6.39 5.76 4.58
C GLN A 25 6.86 6.55 5.81
N GLN A 26 7.89 6.06 6.48
CA GLN A 26 8.46 6.72 7.65
C GLN A 26 9.54 7.74 7.24
N ARG A 27 9.80 8.69 8.16
CA ARG A 27 10.79 9.76 8.03
C ARG A 27 12.24 9.27 7.93
N ASN A 28 12.55 8.08 8.43
CA ASN A 28 13.86 7.43 8.30
C ASN A 28 14.02 6.65 6.98
N GLY A 29 13.07 6.79 6.05
CA GLY A 29 13.07 6.09 4.77
C GLY A 29 12.45 4.69 4.80
N ALA A 30 12.13 4.13 5.97
CA ALA A 30 11.50 2.82 6.06
C ALA A 30 10.07 2.85 5.52
N LEU A 31 9.72 1.89 4.67
CA LEU A 31 8.33 1.58 4.34
C LEU A 31 7.89 0.44 5.23
N VAL A 32 6.90 0.66 6.09
CA VAL A 32 6.49 -0.30 7.13
C VAL A 32 5.04 -0.68 7.00
N LEU A 33 4.73 -1.94 7.29
CA LEU A 33 3.37 -2.42 7.52
C LEU A 33 3.17 -2.56 9.02
N MET A 34 2.21 -1.81 9.53
CA MET A 34 1.80 -1.80 10.93
C MET A 34 0.49 -2.55 11.10
N GLU A 35 0.32 -3.25 12.22
CA GLU A 35 -0.87 -4.00 12.57
C GLU A 35 -1.45 -3.52 13.90
N TYR A 36 -2.77 -3.32 13.93
CA TYR A 36 -3.56 -3.10 15.13
C TYR A 36 -3.80 -4.44 15.84
N ARG A 37 -3.23 -4.60 17.04
CA ARG A 37 -3.44 -5.77 17.89
C ARG A 37 -4.64 -5.56 18.80
N GLN A 38 -5.31 -6.66 19.14
CA GLN A 38 -6.47 -6.67 20.04
C GLN A 38 -6.14 -6.15 21.45
N ASP A 39 -4.88 -6.19 21.86
CA ASP A 39 -4.41 -5.64 23.14
C ASP A 39 -4.19 -4.11 23.10
N GLY A 40 -4.60 -3.45 22.01
CA GLY A 40 -4.50 -2.01 21.82
C GLY A 40 -3.14 -1.52 21.34
N ARG A 41 -2.19 -2.42 21.09
CA ARG A 41 -0.88 -2.05 20.53
C ARG A 41 -0.95 -1.93 19.01
N THR A 42 -0.08 -1.09 18.45
CA THR A 42 0.25 -1.12 17.03
C THR A 42 1.66 -1.68 16.89
N VAL A 43 1.83 -2.74 16.11
CA VAL A 43 3.12 -3.43 15.96
C VAL A 43 3.56 -3.43 14.50
N GLU A 44 4.85 -3.24 14.27
CA GLU A 44 5.44 -3.44 12.94
C GLU A 44 5.46 -4.94 12.64
N ILE A 45 4.88 -5.33 11.51
CA ILE A 45 4.85 -6.72 11.05
C ILE A 45 5.71 -6.94 9.80
N TRP A 46 6.01 -5.89 9.04
CA TRP A 46 6.94 -5.94 7.92
C TRP A 46 7.62 -4.58 7.69
N THR A 47 8.83 -4.61 7.13
CA THR A 47 9.59 -3.43 6.70
C THR A 47 10.32 -3.69 5.39
N SER A 48 10.50 -2.65 4.56
CA SER A 48 11.36 -2.69 3.38
C SER A 48 12.82 -2.99 3.71
N GLY A 49 13.22 -2.81 4.97
CA GLY A 49 14.59 -3.03 5.45
C GLY A 49 15.57 -1.91 5.09
N PHE A 50 15.14 -0.94 4.26
CA PHE A 50 15.89 0.30 4.07
C PHE A 50 15.59 1.26 5.22
N VAL A 51 16.65 1.71 5.90
CA VAL A 51 16.59 2.73 6.96
C VAL A 51 17.79 3.64 6.77
N SER A 52 17.58 4.94 6.92
CA SER A 52 18.59 5.98 6.79
C SER A 52 18.56 6.91 7.98
N ASP A 53 19.74 7.34 8.42
CA ASP A 53 19.92 8.38 9.43
C ASP A 53 20.05 9.78 8.78
N GLU A 54 19.99 9.88 7.45
CA GLU A 54 20.00 11.16 6.75
C GLU A 54 18.68 11.91 6.92
N ASP A 55 18.77 13.21 7.21
CA ASP A 55 17.66 14.16 7.15
C ASP A 55 17.34 14.47 5.68
N ASP A 56 16.63 13.54 5.04
CA ASP A 56 16.17 13.63 3.65
C ASP A 56 14.64 13.44 3.59
N ALA A 57 14.02 13.82 2.48
CA ALA A 57 12.63 13.49 2.21
C ALA A 57 12.54 12.17 1.47
N TYR A 58 11.62 11.31 1.90
CA TYR A 58 11.39 9.99 1.32
C TYR A 58 9.96 9.87 0.83
N TRP A 59 9.76 9.08 -0.22
CA TRP A 59 8.43 8.80 -0.75
C TRP A 59 8.42 7.45 -1.45
N THR A 60 7.26 6.79 -1.44
CA THR A 60 7.03 5.51 -2.11
C THR A 60 5.98 5.66 -3.19
N ILE A 61 6.18 5.04 -4.35
CA ILE A 61 5.23 5.07 -5.48
C ILE A 61 4.96 3.66 -6.00
N MET A 62 3.69 3.40 -6.35
CA MET A 62 3.32 2.25 -7.17
C MET A 62 3.47 2.67 -8.64
N GLN A 63 4.57 2.30 -9.29
CA GLN A 63 4.88 2.74 -10.64
C GLN A 63 4.01 2.03 -11.69
N SER A 64 3.88 2.64 -12.86
CA SER A 64 3.13 2.11 -14.00
C SER A 64 3.72 0.84 -14.62
N ASP A 65 4.96 0.50 -14.26
CA ASP A 65 5.62 -0.74 -14.67
C ASP A 65 5.42 -1.87 -13.65
N GLY A 66 4.62 -1.68 -12.60
CA GLY A 66 4.38 -2.71 -11.61
C GLY A 66 5.44 -2.80 -10.51
N ASN A 67 6.38 -1.86 -10.45
CA ASN A 67 7.36 -1.78 -9.37
C ASN A 67 6.86 -0.87 -8.24
N LEU A 68 6.95 -1.34 -7.00
CA LEU A 68 6.78 -0.49 -5.82
C LEU A 68 8.15 0.02 -5.41
N VAL A 69 8.36 1.33 -5.40
CA VAL A 69 9.70 1.91 -5.23
C VAL A 69 9.71 3.04 -4.22
N THR A 70 10.69 3.01 -3.33
CA THR A 70 11.01 4.12 -2.41
C THR A 70 12.16 4.95 -2.97
N TYR A 71 11.97 6.26 -2.99
CA TYR A 71 12.93 7.25 -3.47
C TYR A 71 13.28 8.27 -2.37
N ASN A 72 14.41 8.96 -2.53
CA ASN A 72 14.71 10.19 -1.79
C ASN A 72 14.36 11.46 -2.58
N SER A 73 14.61 12.64 -1.98
CA SER A 73 14.37 13.95 -2.60
C SER A 73 15.18 14.18 -3.88
N ARG A 74 16.30 13.47 -4.05
CA ARG A 74 17.18 13.53 -5.23
C ARG A 74 16.72 12.61 -6.36
N GLY A 75 15.62 11.87 -6.17
CA GLY A 75 15.12 10.89 -7.14
C GLY A 75 15.96 9.62 -7.22
N GLN A 76 16.80 9.34 -6.21
CA GLN A 76 17.55 8.08 -6.14
C GLN A 76 16.63 6.99 -5.59
N SER A 77 16.55 5.86 -6.29
CA SER A 77 15.84 4.67 -5.78
C SER A 77 16.66 4.04 -4.65
N LEU A 78 16.03 3.86 -3.51
CA LEU A 78 16.66 3.36 -2.28
C LEU A 78 16.22 1.94 -1.94
N TRP A 79 14.98 1.61 -2.30
CA TRP A 79 14.42 0.28 -2.21
C TRP A 79 13.40 0.07 -3.33
N HIS A 80 13.25 -1.16 -3.79
CA HIS A 80 12.19 -1.54 -4.72
C HIS A 80 11.75 -3.01 -4.52
N SER A 81 10.52 -3.34 -4.90
CA SER A 81 10.01 -4.72 -4.88
C SER A 81 10.69 -5.61 -5.92
N GLY A 82 11.23 -5.02 -7.00
CA GLY A 82 11.88 -5.77 -8.08
C GLY A 82 10.87 -6.47 -9.00
N SER A 83 9.64 -5.96 -9.03
CA SER A 83 8.50 -6.52 -9.73
C SER A 83 8.14 -5.77 -11.01
N TYR A 84 9.07 -5.00 -11.56
CA TYR A 84 8.88 -4.29 -12.82
C TYR A 84 8.59 -5.30 -13.95
N GLN A 85 7.44 -5.14 -14.59
CA GLN A 85 6.94 -5.98 -15.67
C GLN A 85 6.49 -5.09 -16.83
N GLY A 86 6.79 -5.50 -18.06
CA GLY A 86 6.43 -4.75 -19.26
C GLY A 86 4.98 -4.92 -19.70
N PHE A 87 4.05 -5.14 -18.76
CA PHE A 87 2.65 -5.35 -19.09
C PHE A 87 1.91 -4.03 -19.32
N GLU A 88 0.98 -4.04 -20.26
CA GLU A 88 0.06 -2.92 -20.49
C GLU A 88 -1.04 -2.92 -19.41
N GLY A 89 -1.42 -1.75 -18.91
CA GLY A 89 -2.46 -1.58 -17.89
C GLY A 89 -1.93 -1.07 -16.56
N GLY A 90 -2.83 -0.80 -15.62
CA GLY A 90 -2.48 -0.34 -14.28
C GLY A 90 -2.09 -1.50 -13.36
N PHE A 91 -1.43 -1.17 -12.27
CA PHE A 91 -1.05 -2.06 -11.18
C PHE A 91 -1.62 -1.53 -9.88
N TYR A 92 -1.84 -2.44 -8.93
CA TYR A 92 -2.33 -2.10 -7.61
C TYR A 92 -1.47 -2.79 -6.56
N LEU A 93 -1.02 -2.03 -5.58
CA LEU A 93 -0.55 -2.60 -4.32
C LEU A 93 -1.78 -2.96 -3.47
N VAL A 94 -1.85 -4.22 -3.04
CA VAL A 94 -2.95 -4.77 -2.25
C VAL A 94 -2.45 -5.11 -0.85
N LEU A 95 -3.12 -4.52 0.14
CA LEU A 95 -2.85 -4.74 1.55
C LEU A 95 -3.86 -5.72 2.13
N TYR A 96 -3.33 -6.81 2.69
CA TYR A 96 -4.07 -7.79 3.49
C TYR A 96 -3.48 -7.84 4.90
N PRO A 97 -4.25 -8.30 5.89
CA PRO A 97 -3.75 -8.54 7.25
C PRO A 97 -2.55 -9.48 7.37
N THR A 98 -2.32 -10.31 6.35
CA THR A 98 -1.30 -11.37 6.35
C THR A 98 -0.28 -11.23 5.24
N ARG A 99 -0.49 -10.33 4.27
CA ARG A 99 0.37 -10.22 3.08
C ARG A 99 0.35 -8.82 2.45
N LEU A 100 1.45 -8.48 1.79
CA LEU A 100 1.55 -7.40 0.82
C LEU A 100 1.63 -8.04 -0.58
N ALA A 101 0.80 -7.59 -1.53
CA ALA A 101 0.82 -8.13 -2.89
C ALA A 101 0.74 -7.01 -3.93
N ILE A 102 1.37 -7.21 -5.09
CA ILE A 102 1.18 -6.36 -6.27
C ILE A 102 0.39 -7.18 -7.28
N VAL A 103 -0.70 -6.59 -7.79
CA VAL A 103 -1.62 -7.23 -8.74
C VAL A 103 -1.68 -6.39 -10.01
N HIS A 104 -1.65 -7.08 -11.16
CA HIS A 104 -1.83 -6.44 -12.46
C HIS A 104 -3.32 -6.27 -12.76
N GLY A 105 -3.72 -5.06 -13.14
CA GLY A 105 -5.10 -4.68 -13.41
C GLY A 105 -5.56 -4.95 -14.84
N SER A 106 -4.95 -5.89 -15.56
CA SER A 106 -5.40 -6.22 -16.92
C SER A 106 -6.83 -6.74 -16.89
N THR A 107 -7.65 -6.25 -17.84
CA THR A 107 -9.03 -6.69 -18.02
C THR A 107 -9.16 -8.17 -18.39
N SER A 108 -8.07 -8.81 -18.84
CA SER A 108 -8.06 -10.25 -19.14
C SER A 108 -7.87 -11.14 -17.92
N ASN A 109 -7.25 -10.64 -16.85
CA ASN A 109 -7.10 -11.34 -15.57
C ASN A 109 -6.85 -10.32 -14.45
N PRO A 110 -7.90 -9.78 -13.81
CA PRO A 110 -7.78 -8.76 -12.76
C PRO A 110 -7.11 -9.25 -11.47
N ASP A 111 -6.81 -10.55 -11.38
CA ASP A 111 -6.26 -11.21 -10.20
C ASP A 111 -4.84 -11.76 -10.43
N GLU A 112 -4.13 -11.34 -11.48
CA GLU A 112 -2.76 -11.76 -11.73
C GLU A 112 -1.82 -11.15 -10.67
N VAL A 113 -1.46 -11.97 -9.67
CA VAL A 113 -0.48 -11.60 -8.63
C VAL A 113 0.92 -11.61 -9.24
N VAL A 114 1.52 -10.43 -9.28
CA VAL A 114 2.84 -10.16 -9.86
C VAL A 114 3.95 -10.35 -8.84
N TRP A 115 3.66 -10.01 -7.58
CA TRP A 115 4.58 -10.18 -6.46
C TRP A 115 3.81 -10.34 -5.16
N GLU A 116 4.35 -11.13 -4.24
CA GLU A 116 3.79 -11.27 -2.90
C GLU A 116 4.88 -11.37 -1.83
N LYS A 117 4.53 -10.88 -0.65
CA LYS A 117 5.27 -11.10 0.58
C LYS A 117 4.32 -11.48 1.69
N SER A 118 4.44 -12.70 2.17
CA SER A 118 3.82 -13.13 3.42
C SER A 118 4.45 -12.39 4.59
N VAL A 119 3.60 -11.86 5.46
CA VAL A 119 4.01 -11.02 6.59
C VAL A 119 3.87 -11.76 7.93
N LYS A 120 3.04 -12.81 7.99
CA LYS A 120 2.93 -13.73 9.13
C LYS A 120 3.36 -15.12 8.69
N GLU A 121 4.48 -15.64 9.22
CA GLU A 121 4.79 -17.07 9.06
C GLU A 121 3.76 -17.90 9.85
N ASN A 122 3.31 -19.01 9.26
CA ASN A 122 2.42 -20.04 9.84
C ASN A 122 0.91 -19.73 10.00
N THR A 123 0.22 -19.49 8.88
CA THR A 123 -1.07 -20.18 8.68
C THR A 123 -1.12 -20.71 7.26
N MET A 124 -1.00 -22.04 7.12
CA MET A 124 -1.31 -22.78 5.90
C MET A 124 -2.82 -22.71 5.60
N GLU A 125 -3.40 -21.52 5.54
CA GLU A 125 -4.71 -21.36 4.91
C GLU A 125 -4.47 -21.40 3.41
N PRO A 126 -5.17 -22.27 2.66
CA PRO A 126 -5.11 -22.24 1.21
C PRO A 126 -5.45 -20.83 0.76
N ILE A 127 -4.73 -20.31 -0.22
CA ILE A 127 -5.11 -19.10 -0.95
C ILE A 127 -6.60 -19.25 -1.25
N PRO A 128 -7.52 -18.44 -0.68
CA PRO A 128 -8.86 -18.42 -1.21
C PRO A 128 -8.67 -18.01 -2.67
N SER A 129 -9.00 -18.91 -3.60
CA SER A 129 -9.02 -18.58 -5.01
C SER A 129 -9.74 -17.24 -5.14
N PRO A 130 -9.17 -16.23 -5.82
CA PRO A 130 -9.91 -15.02 -6.08
C PRO A 130 -11.21 -15.47 -6.73
N VAL A 131 -12.34 -15.22 -6.06
CA VAL A 131 -13.65 -15.65 -6.53
C VAL A 131 -13.84 -14.92 -7.86
N PRO A 132 -13.89 -15.61 -9.01
CA PRO A 132 -14.16 -14.94 -10.26
C PRO A 132 -15.58 -14.42 -10.19
N SER A 133 -15.80 -13.19 -10.68
CA SER A 133 -17.11 -12.55 -10.79
C SER A 133 -17.70 -11.96 -9.51
N GLN A 134 -16.98 -11.01 -8.90
CA GLN A 134 -17.50 -9.65 -8.77
C GLN A 134 -16.33 -8.71 -9.08
N ALA A 135 -16.45 -7.84 -10.09
CA ALA A 135 -15.65 -6.61 -10.11
C ALA A 135 -15.71 -6.02 -8.70
N PRO A 136 -14.61 -5.52 -8.09
CA PRO A 136 -14.61 -5.11 -6.69
C PRO A 136 -15.77 -4.15 -6.42
N ARG A 137 -16.89 -4.68 -5.94
CA ARG A 137 -18.03 -3.90 -5.51
C ARG A 137 -17.72 -3.58 -4.08
N GLU A 138 -17.39 -2.31 -3.87
CA GLU A 138 -17.35 -1.66 -2.56
C GLU A 138 -16.31 -2.24 -1.60
N ASN A 139 -15.02 -2.22 -1.97
CA ASN A 139 -14.04 -1.92 -0.92
C ASN A 139 -14.10 -0.42 -0.72
N GLY A 140 -14.35 -0.02 0.53
CA GLY A 140 -14.39 1.36 0.95
C GLY A 140 -13.19 2.13 0.41
N PRO A 141 -13.38 3.43 0.17
CA PRO A 141 -12.41 4.23 -0.55
C PRO A 141 -11.10 4.36 0.24
N ILE A 142 -10.00 4.52 -0.51
CA ILE A 142 -8.65 4.63 0.04
C ILE A 142 -8.58 5.92 0.85
N ILE A 143 -8.36 5.80 2.16
CA ILE A 143 -8.21 6.94 3.07
C ILE A 143 -6.72 7.20 3.23
N LEU A 144 -6.26 8.33 2.71
CA LEU A 144 -4.92 8.83 2.96
C LEU A 144 -5.01 9.81 4.11
N LEU A 145 -4.51 9.40 5.26
CA LEU A 145 -4.36 10.27 6.41
C LEU A 145 -2.87 10.45 6.64
N ARG A 146 -2.50 11.61 7.19
CA ARG A 146 -1.25 11.64 7.95
C ARG A 146 -1.46 10.88 9.25
N LYS A 147 -0.42 10.24 9.77
CA LYS A 147 -0.49 9.45 11.03
C LYS A 147 -1.16 10.18 12.21
N ASP A 148 -1.06 11.51 12.27
CA ASP A 148 -1.65 12.33 13.34
C ASP A 148 -3.08 12.81 13.03
N GLU A 149 -3.57 12.58 11.81
CA GLU A 149 -4.92 12.91 11.37
C GLU A 149 -5.83 11.72 11.63
N ARG A 150 -6.91 11.96 12.38
CA ARG A 150 -8.02 11.02 12.47
C ARG A 150 -9.00 11.33 11.35
N LEU A 151 -9.60 10.29 10.78
CA LEU A 151 -10.74 10.44 9.88
C LEU A 151 -11.77 11.35 10.54
N ASP A 152 -12.01 12.52 9.95
CA ASP A 152 -13.03 13.46 10.39
C ASP A 152 -14.13 13.45 9.35
N GLU A 153 -15.20 12.69 9.65
CA GLU A 153 -16.39 12.54 8.81
C GLU A 153 -17.13 13.87 8.55
N SER A 154 -16.75 14.95 9.25
CA SER A 154 -17.31 16.29 9.05
C SER A 154 -16.56 17.16 8.04
N LYS A 155 -15.34 16.78 7.62
CA LYS A 155 -14.58 17.48 6.57
C LYS A 155 -15.07 17.08 5.17
N ALA A 156 -14.91 17.98 4.20
CA ALA A 156 -15.19 17.68 2.81
C ALA A 156 -14.25 16.57 2.33
N ILE A 157 -14.85 15.45 1.95
CA ILE A 157 -14.16 14.31 1.37
C ILE A 157 -14.34 14.43 -0.14
N SER A 158 -13.26 14.62 -0.89
CA SER A 158 -13.31 14.57 -2.35
C SER A 158 -13.01 13.15 -2.83
N PHE A 159 -13.64 12.80 -3.95
CA PHE A 159 -13.55 11.48 -4.58
C PHE A 159 -12.86 11.67 -5.93
N GLU A 160 -11.55 11.41 -5.98
CA GLU A 160 -10.77 11.45 -7.22
C GLU A 160 -10.19 10.05 -7.45
N ASP A 161 -10.43 9.50 -8.64
CA ASP A 161 -9.88 8.21 -9.09
C ASP A 161 -10.05 7.03 -8.10
N GLY A 162 -11.14 7.01 -7.31
CA GLY A 162 -11.44 5.95 -6.34
C GLY A 162 -10.82 6.14 -4.94
N ILE A 163 -10.29 7.32 -4.65
CA ILE A 163 -9.59 7.66 -3.40
C ILE A 163 -10.39 8.72 -2.63
N LEU A 164 -10.57 8.55 -1.31
CA LEU A 164 -10.97 9.69 -0.45
C LEU A 164 -9.75 10.53 -0.18
N ILE A 165 -9.80 11.76 -0.68
CA ILE A 165 -8.85 12.78 -0.30
C ILE A 165 -9.57 13.66 0.72
N GLN A 166 -9.04 13.70 1.95
CA GLN A 166 -9.47 14.69 2.92
C GLN A 166 -8.69 15.97 2.64
N GLU A 167 -9.38 17.02 2.16
CA GLU A 167 -8.76 18.32 1.96
C GLU A 167 -8.47 19.00 3.31
N ARG A 168 -7.44 19.85 3.34
CA ARG A 168 -6.94 20.54 4.55
C ARG A 168 -8.00 21.42 5.20
#